data_AF-A0A2G2YHQ6-F1
#
_entry.id   AF-A0A2G2YHQ6-F1
#
_cell.length_a   1.000
_cell.length_b   1.000
_cell.length_c   1.000
_cell.angle_alpha   90.00
_cell.angle_beta   90.00
_cell.angle_gamma   90.00
#
_symmetry.space_group_name_H-M   'P 1'
#
loop_
_entity.id
_entity.type
_entity.pdbx_description
1 polymer ?
#
loop_
_entity_poly.entity_id
_entity_poly.type
_entity_poly.pdbx_seq_one_letter_code
_entity_poly.pdbx_strand_id
1 'polypeptide(L)'
;MLRLLRFSSATISNSTKFLHSPCRLTSNRFLDIYQLGNKEAIEKERARLKDEMNRGYFADINELKQHGGKIATANKIIIPSMAAVKFPALEVNHSVGSNVKLPITSIGNGVEANKSEAPKASLLCLSFRASSQAMIDSWSKPFLDTFKNSKRVQLYEISFIDSWFLTLGPVKKLLLRTMRKSNPHESKDALHRQIVYSFGDHYYFRKELKILNLLTGYMFLVDKFGRIRWQSSGLATEEELSSLLSCTSFLLDEESK
;
A
#
# COMPACT_ATOMS: atom_id res chain seq x y z
N MET A 1 22.89 0.64 40.30
CA MET A 1 24.33 0.83 40.47
C MET A 1 24.98 0.76 39.08
N LEU A 2 25.32 1.93 38.51
CA LEU A 2 26.27 2.21 37.40
C LEU A 2 26.09 1.48 36.04
N ARG A 3 26.27 2.09 34.85
CA ARG A 3 26.82 3.40 34.47
C ARG A 3 26.38 3.73 33.04
N LEU A 4 25.84 4.95 32.84
CA LEU A 4 25.90 5.63 31.55
C LEU A 4 27.38 5.89 31.21
N LEU A 5 27.78 5.61 29.97
CA LEU A 5 28.98 6.19 29.38
C LEU A 5 28.57 7.29 28.41
N ARG A 6 28.71 8.53 28.90
CA ARG A 6 28.87 9.74 28.09
C ARG A 6 30.11 9.57 27.22
N PHE A 7 30.01 9.87 25.94
CA PHE A 7 31.18 10.25 25.15
C PHE A 7 31.14 11.75 24.89
N SER A 8 32.29 12.35 25.18
CA SER A 8 32.60 13.77 25.23
C SER A 8 32.65 14.40 23.84
N SER A 9 32.32 15.68 23.81
CA SER A 9 32.65 16.63 22.76
C SER A 9 34.14 16.58 22.42
N ALA A 10 34.46 16.56 21.13
CA ALA A 10 35.76 16.90 20.59
C ALA A 10 35.57 17.77 19.34
N THR A 11 35.83 19.06 19.51
CA THR A 11 35.94 20.05 18.45
C THR A 11 37.14 19.72 17.58
N ILE A 12 36.93 19.47 16.28
CA ILE A 12 38.02 19.35 15.30
C ILE A 12 37.69 20.23 14.08
N SER A 13 38.39 21.36 14.04
CA SER A 13 39.08 21.99 12.90
C SER A 13 38.39 22.00 11.53
N ASN A 14 38.15 23.23 11.05
CA ASN A 14 37.86 23.57 9.66
C ASN A 14 38.95 23.05 8.71
N SER A 15 38.56 22.17 7.77
CA SER A 15 39.30 21.94 6.53
C SER A 15 38.32 21.89 5.38
N THR A 16 38.23 23.00 4.64
CA THR A 16 37.65 23.07 3.31
C THR A 16 38.41 22.15 2.36
N LYS A 17 37.80 21.01 2.02
CA LYS A 17 38.18 20.22 0.85
C LYS A 17 36.93 19.95 0.03
N PHE A 18 36.90 20.56 -1.15
CA PHE A 18 35.97 20.26 -2.23
C PHE A 18 35.98 18.74 -2.48
N LEU A 19 34.94 18.05 -2.03
CA LEU A 19 34.70 16.66 -2.40
C LEU A 19 33.68 16.65 -3.52
N HIS A 20 34.22 16.45 -4.72
CA HIS A 20 33.53 16.00 -5.92
C HIS A 20 32.49 14.93 -5.53
N SER A 21 31.22 15.20 -5.78
CA SER A 21 30.17 14.19 -5.64
C SER A 21 30.44 13.07 -6.64
N PRO A 22 30.64 11.81 -6.22
CA PRO A 22 30.58 10.71 -7.16
C PRO A 22 29.10 10.54 -7.51
N CYS A 23 28.73 10.90 -8.74
CA CYS A 23 27.45 10.53 -9.33
C CYS A 23 27.25 9.03 -9.06
N ARG A 24 26.25 8.69 -8.24
CA ARG A 24 25.82 7.31 -8.05
C ARG A 24 25.37 6.79 -9.42
N LEU A 25 26.22 5.99 -10.06
CA LEU A 25 25.82 5.13 -11.17
C LEU A 25 24.75 4.18 -10.64
N THR A 26 23.49 4.46 -10.95
CA THR A 26 22.43 3.45 -10.89
C THR A 26 22.64 2.51 -12.07
N SER A 27 23.11 1.31 -11.78
CA SER A 27 23.24 0.19 -12.70
C SER A 27 21.87 -0.24 -13.25
N ASN A 28 21.48 0.29 -14.41
CA ASN A 28 20.31 -0.15 -15.21
C ASN A 28 20.67 -0.15 -16.71
N ARG A 29 21.80 -0.76 -17.10
CA ARG A 29 22.29 -0.70 -18.49
C ARG A 29 22.56 -2.04 -19.18
N PHE A 30 22.25 -3.17 -18.56
CA PHE A 30 22.50 -4.44 -19.23
C PHE A 30 21.18 -5.13 -19.59
N LEU A 31 20.88 -5.06 -20.89
CA LEU A 31 19.91 -5.85 -21.66
C LEU A 31 18.47 -5.35 -21.72
N ASP A 32 18.29 -4.21 -22.38
CA ASP A 32 17.02 -3.91 -23.08
C ASP A 32 17.31 -3.51 -24.54
N ILE A 33 17.96 -4.42 -25.26
CA ILE A 33 18.38 -4.22 -26.67
C ILE A 33 17.16 -4.19 -27.61
N TYR A 34 16.01 -4.69 -27.16
CA TYR A 34 14.78 -4.78 -27.95
C TYR A 34 13.90 -3.52 -27.93
N GLN A 35 14.17 -2.54 -27.05
CA GLN A 35 13.40 -1.29 -26.99
C GLN A 35 13.95 -0.15 -27.88
N LEU A 36 15.10 -0.33 -28.55
CA LEU A 36 15.70 0.70 -29.40
C LEU A 36 14.87 1.13 -30.62
N GLY A 37 13.82 0.38 -31.00
CA GLY A 37 13.04 0.63 -32.21
C GLY A 37 11.73 1.40 -32.03
N ASN A 38 11.22 1.55 -30.80
CA ASN A 38 9.89 2.14 -30.57
C ASN A 38 10.00 3.54 -29.95
N LYS A 39 9.98 4.57 -30.79
CA LYS A 39 10.10 5.99 -30.38
C LYS A 39 9.05 6.38 -29.34
N GLU A 40 7.82 5.89 -29.48
CA GLU A 40 6.72 6.19 -28.57
C GLU A 40 6.95 5.57 -27.18
N ALA A 41 7.45 4.33 -27.12
CA ALA A 41 7.77 3.68 -25.85
C ALA A 41 8.90 4.41 -25.10
N ILE A 42 9.93 4.85 -25.83
CA ILE A 42 11.05 5.62 -25.27
C ILE A 42 10.56 6.97 -24.74
N GLU A 43 9.71 7.67 -25.50
CA GLU A 43 9.16 8.96 -25.08
C GLU A 43 8.26 8.83 -23.83
N LYS A 44 7.43 7.79 -23.79
CA LYS A 44 6.60 7.47 -22.62
C LYS A 44 7.46 7.18 -21.39
N GLU A 45 8.54 6.41 -21.53
CA GLU A 45 9.47 6.16 -20.42
C GLU A 45 10.21 7.42 -20.00
N ARG A 46 10.61 8.29 -20.92
CA ARG A 46 11.19 9.60 -20.57
C ARG A 46 10.21 10.47 -19.80
N ALA A 47 8.94 10.49 -20.19
CA ALA A 47 7.90 11.22 -19.48
C ALA A 47 7.68 10.66 -18.06
N ARG A 48 7.65 9.33 -17.92
CA ARG A 48 7.57 8.64 -16.62
C ARG A 48 8.74 9.02 -15.71
N LEU A 49 9.97 8.89 -16.20
CA LEU A 49 11.18 9.24 -15.45
C LEU A 49 11.18 10.72 -15.04
N LYS A 50 10.76 11.61 -15.94
CA LYS A 50 10.66 13.05 -15.64
C LYS A 50 9.66 13.31 -14.51
N ASP A 51 8.50 12.68 -14.54
CA ASP A 51 7.48 12.80 -13.50
C ASP A 51 7.96 12.24 -12.14
N GLU A 52 8.62 11.07 -12.13
CA GLU A 52 9.19 10.51 -10.89
C GLU A 52 10.32 11.39 -10.33
N MET A 53 11.16 11.97 -11.19
CA MET A 53 12.22 12.90 -10.79
C MET A 53 11.68 14.22 -10.23
N ASN A 54 10.61 14.76 -10.83
CA ASN A 54 10.00 16.01 -10.40
C ASN A 54 9.46 15.95 -8.97
N ARG A 55 9.08 14.75 -8.51
CA ARG A 55 8.43 14.53 -7.22
C ARG A 55 9.41 14.17 -6.10
N GLY A 56 10.72 14.30 -6.33
CA GLY A 56 11.80 13.69 -5.55
C GLY A 56 11.57 13.56 -4.04
N TYR A 57 12.12 12.50 -3.44
CA TYR A 57 11.96 12.05 -2.05
C TYR A 57 11.82 13.13 -0.95
N PHE A 58 12.50 14.28 -1.09
CA PHE A 58 12.38 15.40 -0.16
C PHE A 58 10.99 16.08 -0.18
N ALA A 59 10.33 16.12 -1.33
CA ALA A 59 8.97 16.63 -1.46
C ALA A 59 7.99 15.75 -0.67
N ASP A 60 8.10 14.42 -0.78
CA ASP A 60 7.30 13.48 0.01
C ASP A 60 7.52 13.67 1.52
N ILE A 61 8.75 13.89 1.96
CA ILE A 61 9.05 14.19 3.38
C ILE A 61 8.40 15.51 3.80
N ASN A 62 8.51 16.55 2.98
CA ASN A 62 7.98 17.86 3.31
C ASN A 62 6.45 17.84 3.36
N GLU A 63 5.79 17.23 2.38
CA GLU A 63 4.33 17.02 2.37
C GLU A 63 3.88 16.24 3.60
N LEU A 64 4.60 15.16 3.95
CA LEU A 64 4.31 14.38 5.14
C LEU A 64 4.47 15.19 6.43
N LYS A 65 5.49 16.04 6.52
CA LYS A 65 5.71 16.92 7.69
C LYS A 65 4.64 18.01 7.81
N GLN A 66 4.21 18.58 6.69
CA GLN A 66 3.25 19.68 6.66
C GLN A 66 1.81 19.20 6.89
N HIS A 67 1.43 18.07 6.28
CA HIS A 67 0.04 17.60 6.26
C HIS A 67 -0.16 16.26 6.98
N GLY A 68 0.89 15.65 7.55
CA GLY A 68 0.79 14.35 8.23
C GLY A 68 0.41 13.19 7.30
N GLY A 69 0.57 13.38 5.99
CA GLY A 69 0.13 12.40 4.97
C GLY A 69 -1.36 12.48 4.66
N LYS A 70 -2.05 13.54 5.09
CA LYS A 70 -3.43 13.83 4.68
C LYS A 70 -3.42 14.51 3.31
N ILE A 71 -3.83 13.77 2.29
CA ILE A 71 -3.94 14.30 0.92
C ILE A 71 -5.31 14.94 0.71
N ALA A 72 -6.34 14.42 1.37
CA ALA A 72 -7.67 15.01 1.48
C ALA A 72 -8.35 14.51 2.77
N THR A 73 -9.27 15.31 3.32
CA THR A 73 -10.14 14.85 4.41
C THR A 73 -10.99 13.68 3.92
N ALA A 74 -11.07 12.59 4.72
CA ALA A 74 -11.90 11.46 4.32
C ALA A 74 -13.38 11.86 4.19
N ASN A 75 -14.08 11.21 3.26
CA ASN A 75 -15.50 11.44 3.08
C ASN A 75 -16.26 11.03 4.35
N LYS A 76 -17.18 11.89 4.81
CA LYS A 76 -18.08 11.58 5.95
C LYS A 76 -19.23 10.66 5.55
N ILE A 77 -19.55 10.63 4.25
CA ILE A 77 -20.66 9.87 3.68
C ILE A 77 -20.08 8.89 2.65
N ILE A 78 -20.69 7.71 2.56
CA ILE A 78 -20.31 6.71 1.57
C ILE A 78 -20.53 7.23 0.14
N ILE A 79 -19.59 6.91 -0.75
CA ILE A 79 -19.72 7.25 -2.17
C ILE A 79 -20.86 6.40 -2.76
N PRO A 80 -21.87 7.01 -3.42
CA PRO A 80 -22.94 6.25 -4.07
C PRO A 80 -22.40 5.30 -5.13
N SER A 81 -23.04 4.12 -5.25
CA SER A 81 -22.69 3.07 -6.22
C SER A 81 -22.54 3.56 -7.67
N MET A 82 -23.30 4.59 -8.07
CA MET A 82 -23.27 5.17 -9.43
C MET A 82 -22.05 6.07 -9.70
N ALA A 83 -21.46 6.65 -8.65
CA ALA A 83 -20.29 7.53 -8.75
C ALA A 83 -18.99 6.82 -8.36
N ALA A 84 -19.09 5.59 -7.83
CA ALA A 84 -17.96 4.82 -7.34
C ALA A 84 -17.09 4.29 -8.48
N VAL A 85 -15.79 4.57 -8.43
CA VAL A 85 -14.79 4.09 -9.38
C VAL A 85 -14.34 2.68 -8.97
N LYS A 86 -14.02 1.82 -9.95
CA LYS A 86 -13.46 0.49 -9.68
C LYS A 86 -12.04 0.59 -9.14
N PHE A 87 -11.74 -0.23 -8.14
CA PHE A 87 -10.36 -0.41 -7.69
C PHE A 87 -9.57 -1.15 -8.78
N PRO A 88 -8.38 -0.65 -9.17
CA PRO A 88 -7.59 -1.27 -10.23
C PRO A 88 -7.17 -2.68 -9.86
N ALA A 89 -7.15 -3.59 -10.84
CA ALA A 89 -6.74 -4.97 -10.60
C ALA A 89 -5.28 -5.02 -10.11
N LEU A 90 -5.05 -5.68 -8.98
CA LEU A 90 -3.74 -5.78 -8.34
C LEU A 90 -3.43 -7.24 -7.99
N GLU A 91 -2.29 -7.73 -8.47
CA GLU A 91 -1.79 -9.05 -8.08
C GLU A 91 -1.01 -8.96 -6.77
N VAL A 92 -1.43 -9.73 -5.78
CA VAL A 92 -0.82 -9.77 -4.46
C VAL A 92 -0.45 -11.19 -4.06
N ASN A 93 0.58 -11.32 -3.24
CA ASN A 93 1.16 -12.60 -2.83
C ASN A 93 1.06 -12.72 -1.32
N HIS A 94 0.56 -13.84 -0.84
CA HIS A 94 0.67 -14.19 0.57
C HIS A 94 2.09 -14.64 0.92
N SER A 95 2.45 -14.50 2.19
CA SER A 95 3.68 -15.06 2.77
C SER A 95 3.78 -16.59 2.58
N VAL A 96 2.62 -17.26 2.48
CA VAL A 96 2.46 -18.71 2.26
C VAL A 96 2.71 -19.13 0.81
N GLY A 97 2.72 -18.17 -0.13
CA GLY A 97 3.04 -18.39 -1.55
C GLY A 97 1.84 -18.48 -2.48
N SER A 98 0.60 -18.34 -1.99
CA SER A 98 -0.57 -18.15 -2.84
C SER A 98 -0.60 -16.74 -3.43
N ASN A 99 -1.05 -16.63 -4.68
CA ASN A 99 -1.32 -15.34 -5.34
C ASN A 99 -2.85 -15.12 -5.37
N VAL A 100 -3.28 -13.91 -5.07
CA VAL A 100 -4.66 -13.46 -5.14
C VAL A 100 -4.73 -12.20 -5.98
N LYS A 101 -5.79 -12.07 -6.78
CA LYS A 101 -6.10 -10.83 -7.50
C LYS A 101 -7.09 -10.01 -6.69
N LEU A 102 -6.71 -8.79 -6.34
CA LEU A 102 -7.57 -7.82 -5.68
C LEU A 102 -8.15 -6.82 -6.70
N PRO A 103 -9.36 -6.29 -6.49
CA PRO A 103 -10.28 -6.64 -5.41
C PRO A 103 -10.95 -8.00 -5.67
N ILE A 104 -11.22 -8.76 -4.61
CA ILE A 104 -12.01 -10.00 -4.74
C ILE A 104 -13.44 -9.59 -5.04
N THR A 105 -13.90 -9.88 -6.26
CA THR A 105 -15.26 -9.59 -6.68
C THR A 105 -16.09 -10.86 -6.70
N SER A 106 -17.37 -10.74 -6.34
CA SER A 106 -18.34 -11.84 -6.36
C SER A 106 -18.74 -12.31 -7.78
N ILE A 107 -18.15 -11.74 -8.84
CA ILE A 107 -18.58 -11.91 -10.25
C ILE A 107 -17.61 -12.78 -11.08
N GLY A 108 -16.57 -13.36 -10.48
CA GLY A 108 -15.54 -14.13 -11.20
C GLY A 108 -16.02 -15.48 -11.78
N ASN A 109 -16.33 -15.50 -13.08
CA ASN A 109 -16.26 -16.59 -14.08
C ASN A 109 -16.54 -18.05 -13.65
N GLY A 110 -17.72 -18.56 -14.03
CA GLY A 110 -17.83 -19.80 -14.82
C GLY A 110 -17.79 -21.15 -14.12
N VAL A 111 -17.57 -21.25 -12.81
CA VAL A 111 -17.81 -22.49 -12.05
C VAL A 111 -18.45 -22.09 -10.73
N GLU A 112 -19.47 -22.83 -10.33
CA GLU A 112 -20.30 -22.70 -9.14
C GLU A 112 -19.50 -22.51 -7.83
N ALA A 113 -18.94 -21.33 -7.63
CA ALA A 113 -18.44 -20.89 -6.33
C ALA A 113 -19.64 -20.30 -5.59
N ASN A 114 -20.14 -21.08 -4.62
CA ASN A 114 -21.21 -20.75 -3.68
C ASN A 114 -21.41 -19.23 -3.50
N LYS A 115 -22.52 -18.70 -4.04
CA LYS A 115 -22.97 -17.30 -4.03
C LYS A 115 -23.04 -16.62 -2.65
N SER A 116 -22.68 -17.34 -1.57
CA SER A 116 -22.90 -16.96 -0.18
C SER A 116 -21.62 -16.63 0.61
N GLU A 117 -20.42 -16.73 0.04
CA GLU A 117 -19.16 -16.67 0.81
C GLU A 117 -18.18 -15.56 0.41
N ALA A 118 -18.51 -14.74 -0.60
CA ALA A 118 -17.69 -13.59 -0.96
C ALA A 118 -17.80 -12.47 0.09
N PRO A 119 -16.69 -11.78 0.41
CA PRO A 119 -16.73 -10.61 1.28
C PRO A 119 -17.62 -9.54 0.66
N LYS A 120 -18.41 -8.86 1.49
CA LYS A 120 -19.29 -7.78 1.02
C LYS A 120 -18.66 -6.41 1.14
N ALA A 121 -17.77 -6.26 2.11
CA ALA A 121 -16.90 -5.11 2.24
C ALA A 121 -15.48 -5.57 2.50
N SER A 122 -14.53 -4.94 1.82
CA SER A 122 -13.10 -5.19 2.01
C SER A 122 -12.39 -3.87 2.25
N LEU A 123 -11.70 -3.76 3.38
CA LEU A 123 -10.80 -2.63 3.63
C LEU A 123 -9.42 -2.97 3.08
N LEU A 124 -8.92 -2.14 2.16
CA LEU A 124 -7.59 -2.25 1.58
C LEU A 124 -6.70 -1.16 2.17
N CYS A 125 -5.67 -1.57 2.90
CA CYS A 125 -4.67 -0.73 3.52
C CYS A 125 -3.35 -0.85 2.73
N LEU A 126 -2.96 0.22 2.03
CA LEU A 126 -1.83 0.23 1.12
C LEU A 126 -0.64 0.94 1.77
N SER A 127 0.50 0.25 1.83
CA SER A 127 1.78 0.78 2.34
C SER A 127 2.90 0.57 1.31
N PHE A 128 3.56 1.65 0.92
CA PHE A 128 4.73 1.58 0.01
C PHE A 128 6.06 1.56 0.76
N ARG A 129 6.04 1.90 2.05
CA ARG A 129 7.21 2.03 2.90
C ARG A 129 6.89 1.56 4.31
N ALA A 130 7.88 1.01 5.01
CA ALA A 130 7.71 0.60 6.40
C ALA A 130 7.33 1.76 7.33
N SER A 131 7.70 3.00 6.98
CA SER A 131 7.35 4.20 7.75
C SER A 131 5.84 4.45 7.85
N SER A 132 5.04 3.96 6.89
CA SER A 132 3.59 4.12 6.92
C SER A 132 2.88 3.05 7.77
N GLN A 133 3.60 2.08 8.34
CA GLN A 133 2.97 1.00 9.10
C GLN A 133 2.20 1.51 10.32
N ALA A 134 2.73 2.52 11.03
CA ALA A 134 2.02 3.14 12.15
C ALA A 134 0.69 3.79 11.71
N MET A 135 0.64 4.32 10.48
CA MET A 135 -0.60 4.84 9.89
C MET A 135 -1.57 3.69 9.66
N ILE A 136 -1.14 2.63 8.97
CA ILE A 136 -1.99 1.46 8.71
C ILE A 136 -2.56 0.87 10.00
N ASP A 137 -1.70 0.67 11.00
CA ASP A 137 -2.08 0.15 12.31
C ASP A 137 -3.16 0.99 13.02
N SER A 138 -3.14 2.31 12.83
CA SER A 138 -4.15 3.22 13.42
C SER A 138 -5.55 3.01 12.85
N TRP A 139 -5.66 2.45 11.63
CA TRP A 139 -6.93 2.10 10.99
C TRP A 139 -7.27 0.63 11.16
N SER A 140 -6.30 -0.26 10.96
CA SER A 140 -6.56 -1.70 10.91
C SER A 140 -6.95 -2.28 12.26
N LYS A 141 -6.32 -1.85 13.36
CA LYS A 141 -6.61 -2.39 14.70
C LYS A 141 -8.05 -2.12 15.14
N PRO A 142 -8.56 -0.86 15.12
CA PRO A 142 -9.94 -0.61 15.53
C PRO A 142 -10.97 -1.21 14.56
N PHE A 143 -10.65 -1.24 13.26
CA PHE A 143 -11.50 -1.87 12.25
C PHE A 143 -11.68 -3.37 12.50
N LEU A 144 -10.57 -4.08 12.76
CA LEU A 144 -10.61 -5.50 13.09
C LEU A 144 -11.36 -5.76 14.38
N ASP A 145 -11.13 -4.98 15.44
CA ASP A 145 -11.82 -5.21 16.71
C ASP A 145 -13.35 -5.05 16.57
N THR A 146 -13.78 -4.09 15.75
CA THR A 146 -15.21 -3.84 15.47
C THR A 146 -15.84 -4.97 14.66
N PHE A 147 -15.15 -5.45 13.62
CA PHE A 147 -15.71 -6.41 12.65
C PHE A 147 -15.20 -7.85 12.81
N LYS A 148 -14.50 -8.20 13.91
CA LYS A 148 -13.92 -9.54 14.17
C LYS A 148 -14.90 -10.70 14.09
N ASN A 149 -16.19 -10.44 14.33
CA ASN A 149 -17.24 -11.46 14.30
C ASN A 149 -17.90 -11.59 12.91
N SER A 150 -17.59 -10.70 11.97
CA SER A 150 -18.23 -10.64 10.66
C SER A 150 -17.38 -11.32 9.59
N LYS A 151 -17.77 -12.54 9.20
CA LYS A 151 -17.15 -13.26 8.07
C LYS A 151 -17.36 -12.57 6.71
N ARG A 152 -18.23 -11.55 6.66
CA ARG A 152 -18.58 -10.79 5.46
C ARG A 152 -17.67 -9.57 5.25
N VAL A 153 -16.73 -9.33 6.16
CA VAL A 153 -15.75 -8.24 6.07
C VAL A 153 -14.35 -8.82 6.00
N GLN A 154 -13.53 -8.29 5.11
CA GLN A 154 -12.10 -8.62 5.03
C GLN A 154 -11.24 -7.37 5.12
N LEU A 155 -10.07 -7.53 5.70
CA LEU A 155 -9.02 -6.51 5.75
C LEU A 155 -7.79 -7.05 5.02
N TYR A 156 -7.31 -6.28 4.04
CA TYR A 156 -6.07 -6.52 3.34
C TYR A 156 -5.05 -5.45 3.70
N GLU A 157 -3.93 -5.85 4.29
CA GLU A 157 -2.75 -5.00 4.42
C GLU A 157 -1.77 -5.32 3.30
N ILE A 158 -1.69 -4.41 2.33
CA ILE A 158 -0.95 -4.56 1.09
C ILE A 158 0.36 -3.78 1.21
N SER A 159 1.47 -4.50 1.30
CA SER A 159 2.81 -3.93 1.26
C SER A 159 3.38 -3.98 -0.16
N PHE A 160 3.71 -2.82 -0.72
CA PHE A 160 4.32 -2.71 -2.04
C PHE A 160 5.84 -2.81 -1.96
N ILE A 161 6.41 -3.63 -2.84
CA ILE A 161 7.83 -3.90 -2.95
C ILE A 161 8.27 -3.55 -4.38
N ASP A 162 8.72 -2.31 -4.54
CA ASP A 162 9.04 -1.73 -5.84
C ASP A 162 10.48 -2.05 -6.32
N SER A 163 11.25 -2.78 -5.51
CA SER A 163 12.63 -3.13 -5.84
C SER A 163 12.69 -4.24 -6.89
N TRP A 164 13.18 -3.92 -8.09
CA TRP A 164 13.33 -4.89 -9.19
C TRP A 164 14.10 -6.16 -8.79
N PHE A 165 15.14 -6.06 -7.95
CA PHE A 165 15.89 -7.25 -7.51
C PHE A 165 15.07 -8.14 -6.56
N LEU A 166 14.11 -7.56 -5.83
CA LEU A 166 13.21 -8.30 -4.93
C LEU A 166 12.07 -8.98 -5.70
N THR A 167 11.85 -8.66 -6.97
CA THR A 167 10.87 -9.34 -7.81
C THR A 167 11.41 -10.65 -8.40
N LEU A 168 12.73 -10.84 -8.40
CA LEU A 168 13.38 -12.07 -8.86
C LEU A 168 12.89 -13.28 -8.05
N GLY A 169 12.46 -14.34 -8.75
CA GLY A 169 11.81 -15.51 -8.12
C GLY A 169 12.51 -16.08 -6.88
N PRO A 170 13.84 -16.35 -6.91
CA PRO A 170 14.56 -16.85 -5.74
C PRO A 170 14.58 -15.86 -4.56
N VAL A 171 14.80 -14.57 -4.85
CA VAL A 171 14.86 -13.50 -3.84
C VAL A 171 13.49 -13.26 -3.24
N LYS A 172 12.45 -13.20 -4.08
CA LYS A 172 11.04 -13.12 -3.69
C LYS A 172 10.66 -14.26 -2.75
N LYS A 173 10.99 -15.50 -3.08
CA LYS A 173 10.72 -16.68 -2.24
C LYS A 173 11.44 -16.59 -0.88
N LEU A 174 12.70 -16.17 -0.87
CA LEU A 174 13.47 -15.97 0.36
C LEU A 174 12.84 -14.88 1.23
N LEU A 175 12.49 -13.74 0.65
CA LEU A 175 11.88 -12.62 1.36
C LEU A 175 10.54 -13.03 1.98
N LEU A 176 9.64 -13.66 1.21
CA LEU A 176 8.36 -14.15 1.72
C LEU A 176 8.55 -15.17 2.86
N ARG A 177 9.55 -16.05 2.76
CA ARG A 177 9.88 -17.01 3.82
C ARG A 177 10.36 -16.32 5.11
N THR A 178 11.14 -15.26 4.99
CA THR A 178 11.60 -14.46 6.15
C THR A 178 10.43 -13.72 6.79
N MET A 179 9.57 -13.08 5.98
CA MET A 179 8.39 -12.35 6.47
C MET A 179 7.39 -13.27 7.17
N ARG A 180 7.23 -14.50 6.68
CA ARG A 180 6.40 -15.53 7.33
C ARG A 180 6.89 -15.85 8.74
N LYS A 181 8.21 -15.92 8.96
CA LYS A 181 8.78 -16.22 10.30
C LYS A 181 8.53 -15.10 11.30
N SER A 182 8.53 -13.85 10.83
CA SER A 182 8.30 -12.68 11.69
C SER A 182 6.83 -12.47 12.06
N ASN A 183 5.89 -13.20 11.46
CA ASN A 183 4.46 -13.04 11.72
C ASN A 183 3.76 -14.34 12.19
N PRO A 184 4.16 -14.91 13.34
CA PRO A 184 3.59 -16.16 13.85
C PRO A 184 2.14 -16.04 14.36
N HIS A 185 1.61 -14.81 14.51
CA HIS A 185 0.25 -14.53 15.01
C HIS A 185 -0.83 -14.56 13.91
N GLU A 186 -0.48 -15.00 12.70
CA GLU A 186 -1.40 -15.25 11.59
C GLU A 186 -2.38 -16.42 11.85
N SER A 187 -2.40 -17.11 13.00
CA SER A 187 -3.15 -18.37 13.14
C SER A 187 -4.56 -18.28 13.73
N LYS A 188 -4.94 -17.19 14.43
CA LYS A 188 -6.28 -17.04 15.04
C LYS A 188 -7.15 -15.93 14.44
N ASP A 189 -6.55 -14.82 14.00
CA ASP A 189 -7.26 -13.68 13.36
C ASP A 189 -7.13 -13.66 11.82
N ALA A 190 -6.48 -14.68 11.24
CA ALA A 190 -6.13 -14.80 9.82
C ALA A 190 -7.31 -14.65 8.85
N LEU A 191 -8.49 -15.08 9.29
CA LEU A 191 -9.67 -15.11 8.42
C LEU A 191 -10.09 -13.68 8.04
N HIS A 192 -9.86 -12.71 8.93
CA HIS A 192 -10.29 -11.33 8.72
C HIS A 192 -9.12 -10.41 8.32
N ARG A 193 -7.89 -10.62 8.86
CA ARG A 193 -6.70 -9.83 8.50
C ARG A 193 -5.78 -10.62 7.58
N GLN A 194 -5.62 -10.15 6.35
CA GLN A 194 -4.72 -10.74 5.36
C GLN A 194 -3.57 -9.78 5.05
N ILE A 195 -2.34 -10.18 5.39
CA ILE A 195 -1.13 -9.43 5.03
C ILE A 195 -0.60 -9.98 3.71
N VAL A 196 -0.51 -9.11 2.71
CA VAL A 196 -0.18 -9.48 1.33
C VAL A 196 0.84 -8.52 0.74
N TYR A 197 1.57 -9.00 -0.26
CA TYR A 197 2.70 -8.29 -0.85
C TYR A 197 2.53 -8.18 -2.36
N SER A 198 2.65 -6.95 -2.88
CA SER A 198 2.69 -6.71 -4.32
C SER A 198 4.11 -6.35 -4.74
N PHE A 199 4.61 -7.04 -5.77
CA PHE A 199 6.00 -6.92 -6.24
C PHE A 199 5.99 -6.39 -7.66
N GLY A 200 6.82 -5.40 -7.97
CA GLY A 200 6.93 -4.86 -9.32
C GLY A 200 6.88 -3.34 -9.37
N ASP A 201 6.77 -2.82 -10.59
CA ASP A 201 6.52 -1.40 -10.80
C ASP A 201 5.02 -1.12 -10.66
N HIS A 202 4.68 -0.24 -9.72
CA HIS A 202 3.32 0.19 -9.45
C HIS A 202 3.03 1.62 -9.92
N TYR A 203 3.87 2.19 -10.79
CA TYR A 203 3.73 3.56 -11.28
C TYR A 203 2.31 3.87 -11.80
N TYR A 204 1.81 3.08 -12.75
CA TYR A 204 0.49 3.34 -13.36
C TYR A 204 -0.66 3.11 -12.37
N PHE A 205 -0.56 2.06 -11.54
CA PHE A 205 -1.52 1.80 -10.46
C PHE A 205 -1.62 2.98 -9.50
N ARG A 206 -0.47 3.56 -9.10
CA ARG A 206 -0.43 4.76 -8.25
C ARG A 206 -1.10 5.95 -8.92
N LYS A 207 -0.89 6.17 -10.21
CA LYS A 207 -1.50 7.29 -10.94
C LYS A 207 -3.02 7.17 -11.01
N GLU A 208 -3.54 5.97 -11.24
CA GLU A 208 -4.98 5.73 -11.30
C GLU A 208 -5.68 6.02 -9.96
N LEU A 209 -5.05 5.63 -8.84
CA LEU A 209 -5.55 5.91 -7.49
C LEU A 209 -5.15 7.29 -6.95
N LYS A 210 -4.48 8.13 -7.75
CA LYS A 210 -3.94 9.43 -7.34
C LYS A 210 -3.07 9.33 -6.08
N ILE A 211 -2.28 8.26 -5.99
CA ILE A 211 -1.29 8.05 -4.92
C ILE A 211 -0.10 8.96 -5.22
N LEU A 212 0.16 9.85 -4.28
CA LEU A 212 1.06 10.97 -4.42
C LEU A 212 2.34 10.73 -3.64
N ASN A 213 2.20 10.53 -2.33
CA ASN A 213 3.29 10.39 -1.39
C ASN A 213 3.50 8.92 -1.00
N LEU A 214 4.69 8.36 -1.22
CA LEU A 214 4.98 6.94 -0.94
C LEU A 214 5.27 6.67 0.55
N LEU A 215 5.52 7.72 1.35
CA LEU A 215 5.72 7.60 2.78
C LEU A 215 4.40 7.53 3.55
N THR A 216 3.28 7.77 2.88
CA THR A 216 1.93 7.84 3.43
C THR A 216 1.21 6.50 3.25
N GLY A 217 0.44 6.10 4.25
CA GLY A 217 -0.49 4.96 4.15
C GLY A 217 -1.83 5.38 3.58
N TYR A 218 -2.44 4.54 2.74
CA TYR A 218 -3.72 4.81 2.09
C TYR A 218 -4.73 3.72 2.42
N MET A 219 -5.98 4.12 2.65
CA MET A 219 -7.06 3.23 3.03
C MET A 219 -8.18 3.37 2.01
N PHE A 220 -8.64 2.25 1.46
CA PHE A 220 -9.75 2.19 0.52
C PHE A 220 -10.75 1.15 1.00
N LEU A 221 -12.00 1.56 1.23
CA LEU A 221 -13.11 0.64 1.46
C LEU A 221 -13.72 0.28 0.12
N VAL A 222 -13.77 -1.01 -0.17
CA VAL A 222 -14.22 -1.56 -1.43
C VAL A 222 -15.45 -2.44 -1.21
N ASP A 223 -16.45 -2.33 -2.08
CA ASP A 223 -17.64 -3.18 -2.04
C ASP A 223 -17.43 -4.54 -2.74
N LYS A 224 -18.43 -5.43 -2.67
CA LYS A 224 -18.42 -6.76 -3.31
C LYS A 224 -18.20 -6.75 -4.83
N PHE A 225 -18.38 -5.60 -5.48
CA PHE A 225 -18.20 -5.39 -6.91
C PHE A 225 -16.83 -4.82 -7.25
N GLY A 226 -15.98 -4.59 -6.24
CA GLY A 226 -14.65 -4.04 -6.43
C GLY A 226 -14.65 -2.52 -6.61
N ARG A 227 -15.72 -1.81 -6.22
CA ARG A 227 -15.80 -0.35 -6.33
C ARG A 227 -15.38 0.33 -5.04
N ILE A 228 -14.64 1.42 -5.15
CA ILE A 228 -14.19 2.23 -4.03
C ILE A 228 -15.38 3.03 -3.51
N ARG A 229 -15.81 2.73 -2.28
CA ARG A 229 -16.95 3.36 -1.61
C ARG A 229 -16.55 4.38 -0.55
N TRP A 230 -15.30 4.31 -0.09
CA TRP A 230 -14.72 5.26 0.85
C TRP A 230 -13.19 5.23 0.74
N GLN A 231 -12.52 6.34 1.04
CA GLN A 231 -11.05 6.41 1.02
C GLN A 231 -10.51 7.43 2.05
N SER A 232 -9.30 7.19 2.55
CA SER A 232 -8.53 8.13 3.39
C SER A 232 -7.02 7.87 3.24
N SER A 233 -6.20 8.75 3.82
CA SER A 233 -4.75 8.64 3.88
C SER A 233 -4.21 9.10 5.24
N GLY A 234 -2.96 8.75 5.56
CA GLY A 234 -2.27 9.22 6.77
C GLY A 234 -2.76 8.55 8.06
N LEU A 235 -2.48 9.16 9.22
CA LEU A 235 -2.92 8.68 10.53
C LEU A 235 -4.44 8.80 10.71
N ALA A 236 -5.07 7.82 11.35
CA ALA A 236 -6.49 7.86 11.66
C ALA A 236 -6.83 8.98 12.64
N THR A 237 -7.84 9.78 12.30
CA THR A 237 -8.53 10.64 13.26
C THR A 237 -9.81 9.95 13.74
N GLU A 238 -10.31 10.32 14.91
CA GLU A 238 -11.52 9.72 15.48
C GLU A 238 -12.75 9.91 14.57
N GLU A 239 -12.89 11.09 13.95
CA GLU A 239 -13.97 11.38 13.00
C GLU A 239 -13.92 10.47 11.77
N GLU A 240 -12.75 10.31 11.18
CA GLU A 240 -12.61 9.51 9.97
C GLU A 240 -12.73 8.01 10.27
N LEU A 241 -12.27 7.57 11.45
CA LEU A 241 -12.46 6.20 11.90
C LEU A 241 -13.96 5.91 12.10
N SER A 242 -14.69 6.80 12.76
CA SER A 242 -16.13 6.69 12.92
C SER A 242 -16.85 6.65 11.56
N SER A 243 -16.43 7.48 10.61
CA SER A 243 -16.94 7.46 9.23
C SER A 243 -16.67 6.12 8.55
N LEU A 244 -15.45 5.58 8.62
CA LEU A 244 -15.09 4.29 8.05
C LEU A 244 -15.96 3.15 8.61
N LEU A 245 -16.10 3.07 9.94
CA LEU A 245 -16.91 2.05 10.59
C LEU A 245 -18.38 2.16 10.17
N SER A 246 -18.92 3.38 10.17
CA SER A 246 -20.32 3.66 9.76
C SER A 246 -20.57 3.29 8.30
N CYS A 247 -19.67 3.67 7.39
CA CYS A 247 -19.76 3.31 5.98
C CYS A 247 -19.67 1.79 5.76
N THR A 248 -18.84 1.10 6.55
CA THR A 248 -18.70 -0.36 6.46
C THR A 248 -19.97 -1.06 6.93
N SER A 249 -20.56 -0.63 8.06
CA SER A 249 -21.86 -1.14 8.51
C SER A 249 -22.96 -0.89 7.47
N PHE A 250 -22.98 0.30 6.87
CA PHE A 250 -23.93 0.61 5.79
C PHE A 250 -23.81 -0.36 4.60
N LEU A 251 -22.59 -0.71 4.15
CA LEU A 251 -22.39 -1.69 3.07
C LEU A 251 -22.86 -3.11 3.46
N LEU A 252 -22.81 -3.45 4.75
CA LEU A 252 -23.32 -4.73 5.22
C LEU A 252 -24.85 -4.76 5.24
N ASP A 253 -25.49 -3.62 5.49
CA ASP A 253 -26.94 -3.45 5.60
C ASP A 253 -27.65 -3.16 4.27
N GLU A 254 -27.00 -2.47 3.32
CA GLU A 254 -27.53 -2.10 1.98
C GLU A 254 -28.06 -3.32 1.21
N GLU A 255 -27.68 -4.54 1.61
CA GLU A 255 -28.05 -5.80 0.95
C GLU A 255 -28.86 -6.77 1.82
N SER A 256 -29.29 -6.38 3.04
CA SER A 256 -30.28 -7.17 3.80
C SER A 256 -31.72 -6.86 3.38
N LYS A 257 -31.90 -5.85 2.52
CA LYS A 257 -33.15 -5.45 1.87
C LYS A 257 -33.14 -5.88 0.42
#